data_AF-A0A1F5WFT2-F1
#
_entry.id   AF-A0A1F5WFT2-F1
#
_cell.length_a   1.000
_cell.length_b   1.000
_cell.length_c   1.000
_cell.angle_alpha   90.00
_cell.angle_beta   90.00
_cell.angle_gamma   90.00
#
_symmetry.space_group_name_H-M   'P 1'
#
loop_
_entity.id
_entity.type
_entity.pdbx_description
1 polymer ?
#
loop_
_entity_poly.entity_id
_entity_poly.type
_entity_poly.pdbx_seq_one_letter_code
_entity_poly.pdbx_strand_id
1 'polypeptide(L)'
;MKIIAISQRSRKRDFIDLYWLCKNQEPVSDILQRLPEQYPTVAHDYHHIIKSLTYFADAEGEPMPKCFFKASWPEIKRFFAREATQAARKLLKLN
;
A
#
# COMPACT_ATOMS: atom_id res chain seq x y z
N MET A 1 2.13 1.83 10.80
CA MET A 1 1.02 1.95 9.81
C MET A 1 1.00 0.78 8.83
N LYS A 2 -0.14 0.49 8.18
CA LYS A 2 -0.29 -0.62 7.21
C LYS A 2 0.63 -0.51 6.00
N ILE A 3 0.86 0.70 5.51
CA ILE A 3 1.79 0.94 4.39
C ILE A 3 3.25 0.57 4.73
N ILE A 4 3.66 0.80 5.99
CA ILE A 4 4.97 0.39 6.51
C ILE A 4 5.03 -1.13 6.73
N ALA A 5 3.92 -1.75 7.15
CA ALA A 5 3.85 -3.20 7.27
C ALA A 5 4.00 -3.89 5.90
N ILE A 6 3.41 -3.33 4.85
CA ILE A 6 3.62 -3.81 3.48
C ILE A 6 5.10 -3.72 3.10
N SER A 7 5.78 -2.61 3.37
CA SER A 7 7.21 -2.48 3.03
C SER A 7 8.16 -3.40 3.82
N GLN A 8 7.68 -4.05 4.88
CA GLN A 8 8.49 -4.94 5.72
C GLN A 8 8.20 -6.43 5.51
N ARG A 9 6.94 -6.80 5.27
CA ARG A 9 6.50 -8.21 5.26
C ARG A 9 5.48 -8.58 4.19
N SER A 10 4.95 -7.60 3.45
CA SER A 10 4.06 -7.82 2.28
C SER A 10 2.96 -8.88 2.46
N ARG A 11 2.25 -8.93 3.61
CA ARG A 11 1.18 -9.92 3.86
C ARG A 11 -0.14 -9.52 3.19
N LYS A 12 -0.91 -10.49 2.71
CA LYS A 12 -2.23 -10.31 2.08
C LYS A 12 -3.20 -9.51 2.95
N ARG A 13 -3.21 -9.75 4.26
CA ARG A 13 -4.01 -8.94 5.21
C ARG A 13 -3.62 -7.46 5.19
N ASP A 14 -2.34 -7.13 5.11
CA ASP A 14 -1.92 -5.73 5.15
C ASP A 14 -2.36 -4.98 3.88
N PHE A 15 -2.32 -5.64 2.72
CA PHE A 15 -2.90 -5.12 1.48
C PHE A 15 -4.41 -4.92 1.60
N ILE A 16 -5.14 -5.86 2.19
CA ILE A 16 -6.60 -5.76 2.36
C ILE A 16 -6.99 -4.61 3.28
N ASP A 17 -6.29 -4.49 4.42
CA ASP A 17 -6.56 -3.43 5.39
C ASP A 17 -6.24 -2.05 4.78
N LEU A 18 -5.12 -1.93 4.05
CA LEU A 18 -4.78 -0.69 3.36
C LEU A 18 -5.75 -0.40 2.20
N TYR A 19 -6.20 -1.42 1.46
CA TYR A 19 -7.19 -1.28 0.40
C TYR A 19 -8.51 -0.72 0.97
N TRP A 20 -8.98 -1.28 2.08
CA TRP A 20 -10.18 -0.80 2.75
C TRP A 20 -10.01 0.65 3.21
N LEU A 21 -8.90 0.97 3.86
CA LEU A 21 -8.59 2.34 4.29
C LEU A 21 -8.64 3.30 3.10
N CYS A 22 -8.00 2.92 1.98
CA CYS A 22 -7.90 3.80 0.83
C CYS A 22 -9.23 4.01 0.09
N LYS A 23 -10.09 2.99 0.10
CA LYS A 23 -11.42 3.06 -0.50
C LYS A 23 -12.39 3.93 0.29
N ASN A 24 -12.21 4.04 1.60
CA ASN A 24 -13.22 4.63 2.50
C ASN A 24 -12.77 5.92 3.18
N GLN A 25 -11.48 6.26 3.18
CA GLN A 25 -10.97 7.41 3.94
C GLN A 25 -10.13 8.34 3.07
N GLU A 26 -9.08 7.85 2.41
CA GLU A 26 -8.09 8.73 1.75
C GLU A 26 -7.20 7.99 0.74
N PRO A 27 -6.62 8.64 -0.29
CA PRO A 27 -5.76 7.96 -1.25
C PRO A 27 -4.38 7.61 -0.68
N VAL A 28 -3.73 6.60 -1.28
CA VAL A 28 -2.38 6.14 -0.89
C VAL A 28 -1.36 7.29 -0.88
N SER A 29 -1.47 8.23 -1.83
CA SER A 29 -0.56 9.38 -1.92
C SER A 29 -0.56 10.25 -0.67
N ASP A 30 -1.72 10.42 -0.05
CA ASP A 30 -1.91 11.34 1.07
C ASP A 30 -1.47 10.67 2.37
N ILE A 31 -1.67 9.35 2.48
CA ILE A 31 -1.06 8.52 3.53
C ILE A 31 0.47 8.65 3.47
N LEU A 32 1.06 8.52 2.27
CA LEU A 32 2.51 8.66 2.09
C LEU A 32 3.02 10.06 2.47
N GLN A 33 2.30 11.12 2.11
CA GLN A 33 2.70 12.50 2.42
C GLN A 33 2.75 12.79 3.92
N ARG A 34 1.94 12.10 4.73
CA ARG A 34 1.91 12.28 6.20
C ARG A 34 2.88 11.36 6.95
N LEU A 35 3.59 10.46 6.27
CA LEU A 35 4.57 9.58 6.93
C LEU A 35 5.63 10.35 7.73
N PRO A 36 6.25 11.43 7.22
CA PRO A 36 7.27 12.19 7.97
C PRO A 36 6.75 12.80 9.26
N GLU A 37 5.49 13.26 9.27
CA GLU A 37 4.87 13.85 10.45
C GLU A 37 4.51 12.79 11.50
N GLN A 38 4.02 11.63 11.05
CA GLN A 38 3.59 10.55 11.94
C GLN A 38 4.77 9.71 12.48
N TYR A 39 5.86 9.62 11.73
CA TYR A 39 7.01 8.76 12.03
C TYR A 39 8.34 9.48 11.75
N PRO A 40 8.61 10.63 12.40
CA PRO A 40 9.75 11.51 12.07
C PRO A 40 11.13 10.85 12.28
N THR A 41 11.20 9.78 13.07
CA THR A 41 12.44 9.05 13.38
C THR A 41 12.71 7.88 12.44
N VAL A 42 11.79 7.55 11.53
CA VAL A 42 11.93 6.45 10.58
C VAL A 42 12.40 6.99 9.25
N ALA A 43 13.53 6.48 8.73
CA ALA A 43 13.95 6.82 7.38
C ALA A 43 12.87 6.38 6.37
N HIS A 44 12.27 7.35 5.68
CA HIS A 44 11.22 7.10 4.69
C HIS A 44 11.83 6.90 3.31
N ASP A 45 12.13 5.65 2.98
CA ASP A 45 12.45 5.28 1.60
C ASP A 45 11.15 5.14 0.81
N TYR A 46 10.69 6.27 0.25
CA TYR A 46 9.48 6.30 -0.59
C TYR A 46 9.59 5.38 -1.80
N HIS A 47 10.79 5.21 -2.36
CA HIS A 47 10.99 4.32 -3.50
C HIS A 47 10.75 2.87 -3.09
N HIS A 48 11.34 2.41 -1.99
CA HIS A 48 11.11 1.08 -1.44
C HIS A 48 9.64 0.84 -1.05
N ILE A 49 9.01 1.82 -0.39
CA ILE A 49 7.60 1.71 0.02
C ILE A 49 6.69 1.60 -1.20
N ILE A 50 6.85 2.47 -2.19
CA ILE A 50 6.02 2.47 -3.41
C ILE A 50 6.24 1.17 -4.20
N LYS A 51 7.48 0.69 -4.31
CA LYS A 51 7.79 -0.61 -4.94
C LYS A 51 7.11 -1.76 -4.21
N SER A 52 7.08 -1.72 -2.87
CA SER A 52 6.46 -2.76 -2.06
C SER A 52 4.94 -2.84 -2.27
N LEU A 53 4.28 -1.74 -2.65
CA LEU A 53 2.84 -1.75 -2.98
C LEU A 53 2.50 -2.62 -4.19
N THR A 54 3.47 -2.90 -5.07
CA THR A 54 3.27 -3.74 -6.26
C THR A 54 3.96 -5.09 -6.16
N TYR A 55 4.60 -5.38 -5.04
CA TYR A 55 5.26 -6.66 -4.79
C TYR A 55 4.33 -7.62 -4.05
N PHE A 56 3.71 -8.54 -4.79
CA PHE A 56 2.68 -9.44 -4.27
C PHE A 56 3.19 -10.86 -3.97
N ALA A 57 4.46 -11.17 -4.26
CA ALA A 57 4.97 -12.54 -4.21
C ALA A 57 4.77 -13.19 -2.84
N ASP A 58 5.09 -12.47 -1.76
CA ASP A 58 4.92 -12.96 -0.39
C ASP A 58 3.44 -13.13 0.01
N ALA A 59 2.55 -12.32 -0.56
CA ALA A 59 1.12 -12.39 -0.29
C ALA A 59 0.40 -13.46 -1.11
N GLU A 60 0.91 -13.85 -2.28
CA GLU A 60 0.15 -14.62 -3.27
C GLU A 60 -0.35 -15.95 -2.70
N GLY A 61 0.50 -16.66 -1.96
CA GLY A 61 0.20 -17.95 -1.33
C GLY A 61 -0.59 -17.88 -0.01
N GLU A 62 -0.79 -16.69 0.58
CA GLU A 62 -1.56 -16.58 1.82
C GLU A 62 -3.06 -16.80 1.56
N PRO A 63 -3.82 -17.44 2.48
CA PRO A 63 -5.26 -17.53 2.35
C PRO A 63 -5.90 -16.13 2.38
N MET A 64 -7.01 -15.96 1.65
CA MET A 64 -7.79 -14.73 1.73
C MET A 64 -8.38 -14.61 3.15
N PRO A 65 -8.12 -13.52 3.89
CA PRO A 65 -8.72 -13.34 5.20
C PRO A 65 -10.23 -13.08 5.07
N LYS A 66 -10.96 -13.39 6.13
CA LYS A 66 -12.39 -13.05 6.23
C LYS A 66 -12.56 -11.53 6.18
N CYS A 67 -13.21 -11.04 5.13
CA CYS A 67 -13.50 -9.62 4.94
C CYS A 67 -15.00 -9.37 5.14
N PHE A 68 -15.35 -8.23 5.74
CA PHE A 68 -16.74 -7.78 5.89
C PHE A 68 -17.22 -6.90 4.72
N PHE A 69 -16.45 -6.89 3.63
CA PHE A 69 -16.73 -6.15 2.41
C PHE A 69 -16.33 -6.99 1.20
N LYS A 70 -16.89 -6.66 0.04
CA LYS A 70 -16.54 -7.32 -1.22
C LYS A 70 -15.16 -6.82 -1.68
N ALA A 71 -14.20 -7.72 -1.74
CA ALA A 71 -12.92 -7.51 -2.39
C ALA A 71 -12.37 -8.83 -2.87
N SER A 72 -11.79 -8.83 -4.07
CA SER A 72 -11.06 -9.97 -4.60
C SER A 72 -9.56 -9.68 -4.66
N TRP A 73 -8.73 -10.70 -4.49
CA TRP A 73 -7.27 -10.52 -4.60
C TRP A 73 -6.83 -9.89 -5.93
N PRO A 74 -7.36 -10.30 -7.11
CA PRO A 74 -7.02 -9.65 -8.37
C PRO A 74 -7.40 -8.17 -8.44
N GLU A 75 -8.52 -7.77 -7.82
CA GLU A 75 -8.95 -6.38 -7.75
C GLU A 75 -7.99 -5.54 -6.89
N ILE A 76 -7.59 -6.07 -5.74
CA ILE A 76 -6.64 -5.41 -4.84
C ILE A 76 -5.29 -5.19 -5.54
N LYS A 77 -4.79 -6.19 -6.27
CA LYS A 77 -3.55 -6.06 -7.04
C LYS A 77 -3.63 -4.95 -8.10
N ARG A 78 -4.73 -4.91 -8.86
CA ARG A 78 -4.96 -3.84 -9.86
C ARG A 78 -5.06 -2.46 -9.21
N PHE A 79 -5.73 -2.37 -8.06
CA PHE A 79 -5.82 -1.13 -7.30
C PHE A 79 -4.42 -0.62 -6.91
N PHE A 80 -3.62 -1.43 -6.24
CA PHE A 80 -2.30 -0.98 -5.78
C PHE A 80 -1.32 -0.71 -6.92
N ALA A 81 -1.39 -1.44 -8.04
CA ALA A 81 -0.60 -1.12 -9.23
C ALA A 81 -0.89 0.31 -9.72
N ARG A 82 -2.16 0.70 -9.80
CA ARG A 82 -2.58 2.04 -10.21
C ARG A 82 -2.19 3.11 -9.18
N GLU A 83 -2.40 2.85 -7.89
CA GLU A 83 -2.06 3.80 -6.82
C GLU A 83 -0.55 4.01 -6.70
N ALA A 84 0.26 2.95 -6.88
CA ALA A 84 1.71 3.05 -6.86
C ALA A 84 2.24 3.94 -7.99
N THR A 85 1.70 3.82 -9.21
CA THR A 85 2.06 4.72 -10.32
C THR A 85 1.70 6.17 -10.01
N GLN A 86 0.51 6.43 -9.45
CA GLN A 86 0.09 7.78 -9.09
C GLN A 86 0.97 8.37 -7.98
N ALA A 87 1.26 7.58 -6.94
CA ALA A 87 2.15 7.97 -5.85
C ALA A 87 3.57 8.26 -6.35
N ALA A 88 4.11 7.43 -7.25
CA ALA A 88 5.42 7.61 -7.85
C ALA A 88 5.52 8.93 -8.61
N ARG A 89 4.53 9.25 -9.45
CA ARG A 89 4.46 10.54 -10.16
C ARG A 89 4.43 11.73 -9.19
N LYS A 90 3.58 11.65 -8.15
CA LYS A 90 3.38 12.75 -7.18
C LYS A 90 4.62 12.98 -6.30
N LEU A 91 5.27 11.91 -5.85
CA LEU A 91 6.30 11.98 -4.79
C LEU A 91 7.73 11.88 -5.31
N LEU A 92 7.95 11.12 -6.39
CA LEU A 92 9.27 10.92 -6.98
C LEU A 92 9.51 11.83 -8.19
N LYS A 93 8.54 12.67 -8.56
CA LYS A 93 8.60 13.59 -9.71
C LYS A 93 9.00 12.89 -11.02
N LEU A 94 8.53 11.65 -11.19
CA LEU A 94 8.73 10.88 -12.41
C LEU A 94 7.75 11.40 -13.47
N ASN A 95 8.29 11.97 -14.55
CA ASN A 95 7.55 12.46 -15.72
C ASN A 95 6.96 11.31 -16.53
#